data_AF-A0A571BDP3-F1
#
_entry.id   AF-A0A571BDP3-F1
#
_cell.length_a   1.000
_cell.length_b   1.000
_cell.length_c   1.000
_cell.angle_alpha   90.00
_cell.angle_beta   90.00
_cell.angle_gamma   90.00
#
_symmetry.space_group_name_H-M   'P 1'
#
loop_
_entity.id
_entity.type
_entity.pdbx_description
1 polymer ?
#
loop_
_entity_poly.entity_id
_entity_poly.type
_entity_poly.pdbx_seq_one_letter_code
_entity_poly.pdbx_strand_id
1 'polypeptide(L)'
;MAAAVEPEVEDPLWSFVRVLEKRDGTVLRLQQYGSGGVGCVVWDAAIVLSKYLETPGFSGDGAHALSRRSVLELGSGTGAVGLMAATLGADVIVTDLEELQDLLKMNIDMNKHLVTGSVQAKG
;
A
#
# COMPACT_ATOMS: atom_id res chain seq x y z
N MET A 1 13.31 -3.74 -44.77
CA MET A 1 13.54 -3.27 -43.39
C MET A 1 12.19 -2.94 -42.82
N ALA A 2 11.67 -3.76 -41.90
CA ALA A 2 10.39 -3.50 -41.24
C ALA A 2 10.64 -2.52 -40.10
N ALA A 3 9.81 -1.47 -40.03
CA ALA A 3 9.88 -0.43 -39.02
C ALA A 3 9.79 -1.02 -37.61
N ALA A 4 10.62 -0.53 -36.71
CA ALA A 4 10.51 -0.81 -35.29
C ALA A 4 9.16 -0.29 -34.80
N VAL A 5 8.39 -1.16 -34.14
CA VAL A 5 7.20 -0.78 -33.38
C VAL A 5 7.71 0.02 -32.19
N GLU A 6 7.44 1.33 -32.17
CA GLU A 6 7.67 2.15 -30.99
C GLU A 6 6.74 1.67 -29.86
N PRO A 7 7.22 1.61 -28.60
CA PRO A 7 6.40 1.14 -27.51
C PRO A 7 5.22 2.09 -27.31
N GLU A 8 4.03 1.51 -27.22
CA GLU A 8 2.79 2.20 -26.86
C GLU A 8 3.01 3.03 -25.60
N VAL A 9 2.55 4.27 -25.63
CA VAL A 9 2.61 5.26 -24.54
C VAL A 9 2.36 4.57 -23.19
N GLU A 10 3.37 4.53 -22.33
CA GLU A 10 3.22 4.05 -20.95
C GLU A 10 2.02 4.74 -20.32
N ASP A 11 1.11 3.96 -19.71
CA ASP A 11 -0.09 4.48 -19.06
C ASP A 11 0.27 5.74 -18.24
N PRO A 12 -0.25 6.93 -18.59
CA PRO A 12 0.14 8.18 -17.95
C PRO A 12 -0.06 8.17 -16.43
N LEU A 13 -0.90 7.27 -15.91
CA LEU A 13 -1.14 7.11 -14.49
C LEU A 13 0.00 6.39 -13.76
N TRP A 14 0.84 5.64 -14.48
CA TRP A 14 2.00 4.96 -13.90
C TRP A 14 3.01 5.95 -13.31
N SER A 15 3.07 7.18 -13.82
CA SER A 15 3.97 8.21 -13.29
C SER A 15 3.62 8.68 -11.87
N PHE A 16 2.45 8.31 -11.35
CA PHE A 16 2.00 8.70 -10.00
C PHE A 16 2.08 7.57 -8.97
N VAL A 17 2.73 6.46 -9.29
CA VAL A 17 2.94 5.38 -8.33
C VAL A 17 4.08 5.71 -7.37
N ARG A 18 3.79 5.75 -6.06
CA ARG A 18 4.81 5.77 -5.02
C ARG A 18 5.27 4.35 -4.73
N VAL A 19 6.58 4.15 -4.80
CA VAL A 19 7.25 2.90 -4.41
C VAL A 19 7.70 3.00 -2.95
N LEU A 20 7.34 1.97 -2.16
CA LEU A 20 7.79 1.78 -0.79
C LEU A 20 8.44 0.40 -0.65
N GLU A 21 9.77 0.37 -0.52
CA GLU A 21 10.55 -0.85 -0.35
C GLU A 21 10.41 -1.40 1.08
N LYS A 22 10.11 -2.70 1.18
CA LYS A 22 10.07 -3.47 2.42
C LYS A 22 11.45 -3.95 2.82
N ARG A 23 11.61 -4.38 4.08
CA ARG A 23 12.88 -4.90 4.61
C ARG A 23 13.37 -6.15 3.87
N ASP A 24 12.47 -6.97 3.34
CA ASP A 24 12.78 -8.19 2.58
C ASP A 24 13.15 -7.93 1.10
N GLY A 25 13.20 -6.67 0.68
CA GLY A 25 13.50 -6.25 -0.70
C GLY A 25 12.29 -6.28 -1.64
N THR A 26 11.12 -6.75 -1.19
CA THR A 26 9.87 -6.62 -1.97
C THR A 26 9.34 -5.18 -1.90
N VAL A 27 8.46 -4.81 -2.82
CA VAL A 27 8.06 -3.41 -3.00
C VAL A 27 6.55 -3.27 -3.01
N LEU A 28 6.02 -2.43 -2.11
CA LEU A 28 4.67 -1.91 -2.20
C LEU A 28 4.60 -0.82 -3.27
N ARG A 29 3.59 -0.91 -4.13
CA ARG A 29 3.28 0.09 -5.18
C ARG A 29 1.96 0.76 -4.85
N LEU A 30 2.01 2.05 -4.57
CA LEU A 30 0.86 2.83 -4.11
C LEU A 30 0.53 3.87 -5.19
N GLN A 31 -0.53 3.62 -5.95
CA GLN A 31 -1.10 4.63 -6.84
C GLN A 31 -1.44 5.87 -6.03
N GLN A 32 -1.18 7.03 -6.64
CA GLN A 32 -1.62 8.34 -6.19
C GLN A 32 -2.39 9.00 -7.34
N TYR A 33 -3.24 9.97 -7.03
CA TYR A 33 -3.91 10.77 -8.05
C TYR A 33 -3.38 12.20 -8.05
N GLY A 34 -3.04 12.71 -9.23
CA GLY A 34 -2.68 14.12 -9.43
C GLY A 34 -3.89 15.07 -9.35
N SER A 35 -5.10 14.54 -9.54
CA SER A 35 -6.38 15.24 -9.36
C SER A 35 -7.22 14.51 -8.31
N GLY A 36 -7.30 15.09 -7.12
CA GLY A 36 -7.96 14.53 -5.94
C GLY A 36 -7.44 15.29 -4.71
N GLY A 37 -8.20 15.35 -3.63
CA GLY A 37 -7.80 16.09 -2.43
C GLY A 37 -6.54 15.56 -1.74
N VAL A 38 -6.26 16.09 -0.55
CA VAL A 38 -5.09 15.73 0.29
C VAL A 38 -4.97 14.23 0.65
N GLY A 39 -6.02 13.43 0.43
CA GLY A 39 -6.03 11.99 0.70
C GLY A 39 -5.32 11.12 -0.34
N CYS A 40 -4.94 11.68 -1.49
CA CYS A 40 -4.44 10.90 -2.63
C CYS A 40 -2.91 10.74 -2.69
N VAL A 41 -2.15 11.20 -1.67
CA VAL A 41 -0.69 11.14 -1.64
C VAL A 41 -0.18 10.28 -0.47
N VAL A 42 0.97 9.64 -0.66
CA VAL A 42 1.68 8.96 0.43
C VAL A 42 2.44 10.00 1.25
N TRP A 43 1.88 10.34 2.41
CA TRP A 43 2.50 11.25 3.37
C TRP A 43 3.73 10.65 4.05
N ASP A 44 4.69 11.49 4.42
CA ASP A 44 5.92 11.05 5.11
C ASP A 44 5.62 10.30 6.41
N ALA A 45 4.59 10.71 7.15
CA ALA A 45 4.16 10.00 8.36
C ALA A 45 3.75 8.54 8.09
N ALA A 46 3.10 8.27 6.95
CA ALA A 46 2.71 6.92 6.55
C ALA A 46 3.95 6.07 6.23
N ILE A 47 4.99 6.67 5.63
CA ILE A 47 6.27 5.99 5.36
C ILE A 47 6.97 5.67 6.69
N VAL A 48 7.10 6.65 7.58
CA VAL A 48 7.72 6.47 8.89
C VAL A 48 7.03 5.36 9.66
N LEU A 49 5.70 5.37 9.73
CA LEU A 49 4.95 4.33 10.44
C LEU A 49 5.10 2.97 9.75
N SER A 50 4.99 2.89 8.42
CA SER A 50 5.18 1.64 7.69
C SER A 50 6.56 1.02 7.96
N LYS A 51 7.63 1.83 7.94
CA LYS A 51 8.99 1.34 8.24
C LYS A 51 9.17 1.01 9.72
N TYR A 52 8.48 1.72 10.62
CA TYR A 52 8.49 1.41 12.05
C TYR A 52 7.90 0.01 12.32
N LEU A 53 6.81 -0.38 11.64
CA LEU A 53 6.20 -1.70 11.79
C LEU A 53 7.18 -2.84 11.41
N GLU A 54 8.18 -2.58 10.56
CA GLU A 54 9.21 -3.57 10.18
C GLU A 54 10.43 -3.60 11.12
N THR A 55 10.47 -2.74 12.15
CA THR A 55 11.62 -2.68 13.06
C THR A 55 11.69 -3.91 13.96
N PRO A 56 12.90 -4.44 14.28
CA PRO A 56 13.03 -5.61 15.14
C PRO A 56 12.32 -5.44 16.49
N GLY A 57 12.39 -4.23 17.06
CA GLY A 57 11.77 -3.92 18.34
C GLY A 57 10.24 -3.97 18.32
N PHE A 58 9.60 -3.70 17.17
CA PHE A 58 8.16 -3.82 17.01
C PHE A 58 7.74 -5.23 16.56
N SER A 59 8.50 -5.83 15.64
CA SER A 59 8.20 -7.16 15.09
C SER A 59 8.21 -8.25 16.15
N GLY A 60 9.07 -8.14 17.18
CA GLY A 60 9.21 -9.14 18.24
C GLY A 60 10.01 -10.38 17.83
N ASP A 61 10.11 -11.34 18.75
CA ASP A 61 10.84 -12.60 18.52
C ASP A 61 9.92 -13.66 17.88
N GLY A 62 10.34 -14.23 16.74
CA GLY A 62 9.61 -15.28 16.04
C GLY A 62 8.61 -14.74 15.01
N ALA A 63 7.34 -15.10 15.14
CA ALA A 63 6.29 -14.58 14.24
C ALA A 63 6.08 -13.08 14.49
N HIS A 64 5.86 -12.33 13.41
CA HIS A 64 5.66 -10.88 13.50
C HIS A 64 4.52 -10.51 14.47
N ALA A 65 4.68 -9.46 15.27
CA ALA A 65 3.70 -9.03 16.29
C ALA A 65 2.28 -8.80 15.73
N LEU A 66 2.17 -8.42 14.45
CA LEU A 66 0.91 -8.21 13.74
C LEU A 66 0.31 -9.48 13.11
N SER A 67 1.05 -10.58 13.07
CA SER A 67 0.59 -11.83 12.46
C SER A 67 -0.70 -12.31 13.14
N ARG A 68 -1.74 -12.54 12.32
CA ARG A 68 -3.09 -12.95 12.75
C ARG A 68 -3.77 -11.99 13.72
N ARG A 69 -3.38 -10.71 13.71
CA ARG A 69 -4.03 -9.66 14.49
C ARG A 69 -5.00 -8.88 13.62
N SER A 70 -6.15 -8.55 14.19
CA SER A 70 -7.09 -7.62 13.57
C SER A 70 -6.56 -6.19 13.70
N VAL A 71 -6.47 -5.48 12.58
CA VAL A 71 -5.99 -4.10 12.51
C VAL A 71 -7.04 -3.23 11.81
N LEU A 72 -7.31 -2.06 12.36
CA LEU A 72 -8.15 -1.04 11.75
C LEU A 72 -7.28 0.19 11.49
N GLU A 73 -7.20 0.64 10.25
CA GLU A 73 -6.55 1.91 9.87
C GLU A 73 -7.63 2.96 9.61
N LEU A 74 -7.51 4.12 10.27
CA LEU A 74 -8.40 5.27 10.12
C LEU A 74 -7.69 6.37 9.33
N GLY A 75 -8.35 6.93 8.31
CA GLY A 75 -7.72 7.94 7.45
C GLY A 75 -6.59 7.33 6.61
N SER A 76 -6.90 6.22 5.94
CA SER A 76 -5.90 5.39 5.25
C SER A 76 -5.30 6.06 4.01
N GLY A 77 -6.01 7.01 3.39
CA GLY A 77 -5.57 7.68 2.16
C GLY A 77 -5.29 6.68 1.04
N THR A 78 -4.01 6.46 0.75
CA THR A 78 -3.53 5.45 -0.22
C THR A 78 -3.54 4.01 0.33
N GLY A 79 -3.72 3.82 1.64
CA GLY A 79 -3.67 2.52 2.32
C GLY A 79 -2.26 2.04 2.63
N ALA A 80 -1.25 2.92 2.59
CA ALA A 80 0.15 2.55 2.72
C ALA A 80 0.47 1.74 3.99
N VAL A 81 0.00 2.19 5.15
CA VAL A 81 0.32 1.56 6.44
C VAL A 81 -0.45 0.25 6.61
N GLY A 82 -1.75 0.25 6.29
CA GLY A 82 -2.59 -0.94 6.34
C GLY A 82 -2.10 -2.04 5.39
N LEU A 83 -1.66 -1.68 4.19
CA LEU A 83 -1.03 -2.63 3.27
C LEU A 83 0.27 -3.19 3.84
N MET A 84 1.14 -2.34 4.40
CA MET A 84 2.34 -2.82 5.11
C MET A 84 1.96 -3.83 6.19
N ALA A 85 1.02 -3.49 7.07
CA ALA A 85 0.54 -4.37 8.13
C ALA A 85 -0.01 -5.71 7.58
N ALA A 86 -0.78 -5.68 6.49
CA ALA A 86 -1.32 -6.88 5.84
C ALA A 86 -0.21 -7.78 5.26
N THR A 87 0.86 -7.19 4.72
CA THR A 87 2.03 -7.96 4.27
C THR A 87 2.84 -8.57 5.42
N LEU A 88 2.69 -8.03 6.63
CA LEU A 88 3.27 -8.54 7.88
C LEU A 88 2.34 -9.53 8.61
N GLY A 89 1.26 -9.97 7.95
CA GLY A 89 0.38 -11.04 8.40
C GLY A 89 -0.87 -10.59 9.15
N ALA A 90 -1.18 -9.29 9.19
CA ALA A 90 -2.39 -8.79 9.84
C ALA A 90 -3.66 -9.02 9.00
N ASP A 91 -4.80 -9.06 9.68
CA ASP A 91 -6.13 -8.98 9.08
C ASP A 91 -6.65 -7.54 9.18
N VAL A 92 -6.53 -6.81 8.07
CA VAL A 92 -6.63 -5.35 8.04
C VAL A 92 -7.95 -4.87 7.45
N ILE A 93 -8.57 -3.89 8.10
CA ILE A 93 -9.59 -3.04 7.51
C ILE A 93 -8.98 -1.66 7.35
N VAL A 94 -8.82 -1.22 6.10
CA VAL A 94 -8.42 0.16 5.78
C VAL A 94 -9.68 0.99 5.57
N THR A 95 -9.78 2.11 6.27
CA THR A 95 -10.94 3.01 6.21
C THR A 95 -10.56 4.43 5.86
N ASP A 96 -11.40 5.06 5.07
CA ASP A 96 -11.36 6.48 4.73
C ASP A 96 -12.72 6.90 4.13
N LEU A 97 -12.86 8.17 3.76
CA LEU A 97 -14.04 8.72 3.10
C LEU A 97 -14.39 7.95 1.83
N GLU A 98 -15.68 7.95 1.47
CA GLU A 98 -16.22 7.22 0.30
C GLU A 98 -15.44 7.55 -1.00
N GLU A 99 -15.02 8.81 -1.17
CA GLU A 99 -14.25 9.27 -2.33
C GLU A 99 -12.88 8.59 -2.50
N LEU A 100 -12.33 7.95 -1.46
CA LEU A 100 -11.05 7.23 -1.53
C LEU A 100 -11.20 5.71 -1.62
N GLN A 101 -12.43 5.18 -1.57
CA GLN A 101 -12.64 3.73 -1.56
C GLN A 101 -12.10 3.05 -2.83
N ASP A 102 -12.20 3.70 -3.98
CA ASP A 102 -11.66 3.16 -5.24
C ASP A 102 -10.13 3.20 -5.28
N LEU A 103 -9.51 4.24 -4.71
CA LEU A 103 -8.05 4.31 -4.55
C LEU A 103 -7.54 3.17 -3.65
N LEU A 104 -8.20 2.96 -2.51
CA LEU A 104 -7.86 1.89 -1.57
C LEU A 104 -7.97 0.52 -2.23
N LYS A 105 -9.08 0.24 -2.93
CA LYS A 105 -9.28 -1.04 -3.65
C LYS A 105 -8.20 -1.25 -4.73
N MET A 106 -7.86 -0.23 -5.49
CA MET A 106 -6.80 -0.29 -6.50
C MET A 106 -5.45 -0.64 -5.86
N ASN A 107 -5.07 0.04 -4.78
CA ASN A 107 -3.81 -0.22 -4.09
C ASN A 107 -3.79 -1.60 -3.42
N ILE A 108 -4.94 -2.10 -2.93
CA ILE A 108 -5.06 -3.49 -2.49
C ILE A 108 -4.76 -4.45 -3.64
N ASP A 109 -5.39 -4.25 -4.79
CA ASP A 109 -5.21 -5.13 -5.95
C ASP A 109 -3.78 -5.14 -6.49
N MET A 110 -3.11 -3.99 -6.51
CA MET A 110 -1.70 -3.87 -6.93
C MET A 110 -0.74 -4.65 -6.02
N ASN A 111 -1.09 -4.83 -4.74
CA ASN A 111 -0.19 -5.40 -3.72
C ASN A 111 -0.66 -6.75 -3.17
N LYS A 112 -1.79 -7.30 -3.62
CA LYS A 112 -2.37 -8.56 -3.10
C LYS A 112 -1.41 -9.75 -3.13
N HIS A 113 -0.47 -9.76 -4.06
CA HIS A 113 0.55 -10.80 -4.18
C HIS A 113 1.58 -10.79 -3.03
N LEU A 114 1.67 -9.70 -2.26
CA LEU A 114 2.56 -9.55 -1.10
C LEU A 114 1.82 -9.74 0.24
N VAL A 115 0.49 -9.79 0.22
CA VAL A 115 -0.34 -9.89 1.43
C VAL A 115 -0.23 -11.31 1.99
N THR A 116 0.15 -11.41 3.26
CA THR A 116 0.27 -12.70 3.97
C THR A 116 -0.83 -12.90 5.02
N GLY A 117 -1.53 -11.82 5.40
CA GLY A 117 -2.79 -11.86 6.14
C GLY A 117 -4.00 -11.59 5.23
N SER A 118 -4.82 -10.60 5.59
CA SER A 118 -5.93 -10.12 4.76
C SER A 118 -6.05 -8.60 4.78
N VAL A 119 -6.66 -8.02 3.75
CA VAL A 119 -6.93 -6.58 3.68
C VAL A 119 -8.22 -6.30 2.91
N GLN A 120 -9.04 -5.40 3.43
CA GLN A 120 -10.26 -4.93 2.76
C GLN A 120 -10.48 -3.44 3.03
N ALA A 121 -11.00 -2.73 2.03
CA ALA A 121 -11.42 -1.33 2.14
C ALA A 121 -12.87 -1.25 2.62
N LYS A 122 -13.14 -0.35 3.57
CA LYS A 122 -14.50 -0.02 4.04
C LYS A 122 -14.64 1.48 4.26
N GLY A 123 -15.81 2.03 3.93
CA GLY A 123 -16.23 3.39 4.28
C GLY A 123 -16.75 3.51 5.70
#